data_AF-A0A1H7FTS1-F1
#
_entry.id   AF-A0A1H7FTS1-F1
#
_cell.length_a   1.000
_cell.length_b   1.000
_cell.length_c   1.000
_cell.angle_alpha   90.00
_cell.angle_beta   90.00
_cell.angle_gamma   90.00
#
_symmetry.space_group_name_H-M   'P 1'
#
loop_
_entity.id
_entity.type
_entity.pdbx_description
1 polymer ?
#
loop_
_entity_poly.entity_id
_entity_poly.type
_entity_poly.pdbx_seq_one_letter_code
_entity_poly.pdbx_strand_id
1 'polypeptide(L)'
;MKNLILFAFILGVCVTNAQEFQLTDKYNVTNQRSIGQEEEDTWAIDVVVTNNPEHHLATLNIQDYGLLDEIRISVLSNPGLEDITEILKITIEYNTCCASIEEFYYMVTNDSSFIALLSVKNEYAYEPISDIHYIFPNQPFGKEGTILRAALQYTETYTIKDIKVLRSIAWNDDDFDAEDAITAINY
;
A
#
# COMPACT_ATOMS: atom_id res chain seq x y z
N MET A 1 5.54 33.67 -52.81
CA MET A 1 4.64 32.65 -52.25
C MET A 1 5.38 32.03 -51.07
N LYS A 2 5.01 32.42 -49.84
CA LYS A 2 5.70 32.05 -48.59
C LYS A 2 4.90 30.91 -47.96
N ASN A 3 5.42 29.69 -47.99
CA ASN A 3 4.83 28.55 -47.29
C ASN A 3 5.19 28.66 -45.81
N LEU A 4 4.20 29.03 -44.99
CA LEU A 4 4.29 28.98 -43.53
C LEU A 4 3.66 27.66 -43.10
N ILE A 5 4.49 26.64 -42.88
CA ILE A 5 4.08 25.39 -42.25
C ILE A 5 4.02 25.66 -40.74
N LEU A 6 2.81 25.78 -40.22
CA LEU A 6 2.57 25.96 -38.79
C LEU A 6 2.66 24.57 -38.13
N PHE A 7 3.79 24.27 -37.49
CA PHE A 7 3.92 23.11 -36.61
C PHE A 7 3.19 23.43 -35.30
N ALA A 8 1.95 22.95 -35.17
CA ALA A 8 1.24 22.97 -33.90
C ALA A 8 1.84 21.87 -33.00
N PHE A 9 2.78 22.25 -32.14
CA PHE A 9 3.27 21.43 -31.06
C PHE A 9 2.14 21.32 -30.02
N ILE A 10 1.28 20.31 -30.16
CA ILE A 10 0.32 19.95 -29.11
C ILE A 10 1.16 19.30 -28.01
N LEU A 11 1.64 20.13 -27.07
CA LEU A 11 2.03 19.67 -25.75
C LEU A 11 0.77 19.12 -25.07
N GLY A 12 0.48 17.85 -25.33
CA GLY A 12 -0.46 17.08 -24.53
C GLY A 12 0.13 16.99 -23.13
N VAL A 13 -0.35 17.84 -22.23
CA VAL A 13 -0.12 17.68 -20.81
C VAL A 13 -0.84 16.40 -20.43
N CYS A 14 -0.11 15.27 -20.41
CA CYS A 14 -0.55 14.07 -19.72
C CYS A 14 -0.58 14.40 -18.24
N VAL A 15 -1.68 14.98 -17.76
CA VAL A 15 -2.04 14.91 -16.35
C VAL A 15 -2.29 13.43 -16.07
N THR A 16 -1.24 12.72 -15.66
CA THR A 16 -1.38 11.44 -14.98
C THR A 16 -2.17 11.73 -13.73
N ASN A 17 -3.48 11.41 -13.74
CA ASN A 17 -4.28 11.46 -12.54
C ASN A 17 -3.66 10.48 -11.55
N ALA A 18 -3.04 11.02 -10.51
CA ALA A 18 -2.50 10.21 -9.44
C ALA A 18 -3.65 9.40 -8.80
N GLN A 19 -3.43 8.10 -8.60
CA GLN A 19 -4.46 7.18 -8.14
C GLN A 19 -4.42 6.98 -6.63
N GLU A 20 -5.60 6.76 -6.05
CA GLU A 20 -5.77 6.39 -4.65
C GLU A 20 -6.32 4.96 -4.56
N PHE A 21 -6.01 4.27 -3.46
CA PHE A 21 -6.62 2.99 -3.14
C PHE A 21 -8.14 3.14 -3.02
N GLN A 22 -8.89 2.22 -3.64
CA GLN A 22 -10.35 2.20 -3.60
C GLN A 22 -10.82 0.95 -2.86
N LEU A 23 -11.86 1.07 -2.02
CA LEU A 23 -12.49 -0.10 -1.39
C LEU A 23 -12.98 -1.08 -2.46
N THR A 24 -12.93 -2.38 -2.15
CA THR A 24 -13.29 -3.43 -3.11
C THR A 24 -14.03 -4.59 -2.46
N ASP A 25 -14.94 -5.18 -3.22
CA ASP A 25 -15.62 -6.44 -2.87
C ASP A 25 -14.98 -7.66 -3.57
N LYS A 26 -13.90 -7.46 -4.35
CA LYS A 26 -13.20 -8.54 -5.08
C LYS A 26 -12.58 -9.57 -4.14
N TYR A 27 -12.20 -9.13 -2.95
CA TYR A 27 -11.55 -9.94 -1.93
C TYR A 27 -12.36 -9.90 -0.63
N ASN A 28 -12.21 -10.94 0.19
CA ASN A 28 -12.91 -11.04 1.47
C ASN A 28 -12.05 -11.75 2.51
N VAL A 29 -12.41 -11.58 3.78
CA VAL A 29 -11.84 -12.28 4.92
C VAL A 29 -12.76 -13.43 5.33
N THR A 30 -12.19 -14.60 5.60
CA THR A 30 -12.91 -15.83 5.99
C THR A 30 -12.14 -16.62 7.05
N ASN A 31 -12.69 -17.77 7.48
CA ASN A 31 -12.02 -18.79 8.29
C ASN A 31 -11.29 -18.28 9.54
N GLN A 32 -11.97 -17.42 10.28
CA GLN A 32 -11.50 -16.87 11.55
C GLN A 32 -11.36 -17.99 12.59
N ARG A 33 -10.14 -18.20 13.08
CA ARG A 33 -9.83 -19.22 14.09
C ARG A 33 -8.81 -18.71 15.09
N SER A 34 -9.05 -18.96 16.37
CA SER A 34 -8.03 -18.72 17.40
C SER A 34 -6.82 -19.63 17.16
N ILE A 35 -5.62 -19.07 17.29
CA ILE A 35 -4.35 -19.78 17.20
C ILE A 35 -3.53 -19.41 18.44
N GLY A 36 -2.86 -20.39 19.04
CA GLY A 36 -2.03 -20.20 20.22
C GLY A 36 -2.70 -20.74 21.48
N GLN A 37 -2.18 -20.34 22.64
CA GLN A 37 -2.83 -20.65 23.92
C GLN A 37 -4.05 -19.74 24.11
N GLU A 38 -5.07 -20.19 24.86
CA GLU A 38 -6.31 -19.41 25.09
C GLU A 38 -6.05 -17.99 25.65
N GLU A 39 -4.89 -17.77 26.26
CA GLU A 39 -4.48 -16.47 26.82
C GLU A 39 -3.89 -15.49 25.79
N GLU A 40 -3.52 -15.93 24.58
CA GLU A 40 -2.76 -15.11 23.61
C GLU A 40 -3.63 -14.27 22.65
N ASP A 41 -4.97 -14.34 22.78
CA ASP A 41 -6.00 -13.63 21.96
C ASP A 41 -5.62 -13.40 20.49
N THR A 42 -4.93 -14.39 19.90
CA THR A 42 -4.40 -14.32 18.55
C THR A 42 -5.30 -15.14 17.65
N TRP A 43 -5.67 -14.56 16.52
CA TRP A 43 -6.58 -15.17 15.56
C TRP A 43 -5.95 -15.20 14.18
N ALA A 44 -6.03 -16.33 13.50
CA ALA A 44 -5.78 -16.38 12.06
C ALA A 44 -7.05 -16.05 11.30
N ILE A 45 -6.90 -15.23 10.27
CA ILE A 45 -7.92 -14.95 9.28
C ILE A 45 -7.37 -15.26 7.89
N ASP A 46 -8.20 -15.80 7.02
CA ASP A 46 -7.82 -16.10 5.64
C ASP A 46 -8.37 -15.04 4.69
N VAL A 47 -7.51 -14.49 3.86
CA VAL A 47 -7.89 -13.55 2.79
C VAL A 47 -8.05 -14.36 1.51
N VAL A 48 -9.19 -14.20 0.85
CA VAL A 48 -9.57 -15.00 -0.33
C VAL A 48 -10.18 -14.13 -1.41
N VAL A 49 -10.22 -14.65 -2.64
CA VAL A 49 -11.00 -14.04 -3.73
C VAL A 49 -12.48 -14.34 -3.51
N THR A 50 -13.35 -13.32 -3.46
CA THR A 50 -14.77 -13.45 -3.10
C THR A 50 -15.51 -14.47 -3.96
N ASN A 51 -15.28 -14.44 -5.28
CA ASN A 51 -15.94 -15.34 -6.24
C ASN A 51 -15.19 -16.67 -6.45
N ASN A 52 -14.07 -16.88 -5.76
CA ASN A 52 -13.33 -18.13 -5.77
C ASN A 52 -12.66 -18.36 -4.41
N PRO A 53 -13.41 -18.72 -3.36
CA PRO A 53 -12.86 -18.81 -2.00
C PRO A 53 -11.78 -19.89 -1.82
N GLU A 54 -11.66 -20.85 -2.74
CA GLU A 54 -10.57 -21.82 -2.78
C GLU A 54 -9.23 -21.17 -3.16
N HIS A 55 -9.29 -20.00 -3.81
CA HIS A 55 -8.11 -19.19 -4.12
C HIS A 55 -7.73 -18.36 -2.90
N HIS A 56 -6.90 -18.97 -2.07
CA HIS A 56 -6.32 -18.36 -0.87
C HIS A 56 -5.18 -17.41 -1.23
N LEU A 57 -5.24 -16.18 -0.71
CA LEU A 57 -4.22 -15.16 -0.91
C LEU A 57 -3.19 -15.18 0.21
N ALA A 58 -3.66 -15.12 1.46
CA ALA A 58 -2.81 -15.09 2.64
C ALA A 58 -3.59 -15.47 3.89
N THR A 59 -2.87 -15.94 4.91
CA THR A 59 -3.37 -16.03 6.28
C THR A 59 -2.71 -14.91 7.08
N LEU A 60 -3.52 -14.02 7.67
CA LEU A 60 -3.05 -12.98 8.57
C LEU A 60 -3.25 -13.45 10.01
N ASN A 61 -2.24 -13.23 10.85
CA ASN A 61 -2.36 -13.44 12.29
C ASN A 61 -2.67 -12.09 12.94
N ILE A 62 -3.91 -11.92 13.39
CA ILE A 62 -4.38 -10.75 14.13
C ILE A 62 -4.05 -10.99 15.61
N GLN A 63 -3.23 -10.12 16.17
CA GLN A 63 -2.99 -10.06 17.61
C GLN A 63 -4.06 -9.20 18.26
N ASP A 64 -4.33 -9.42 19.56
CA ASP A 64 -5.31 -8.63 20.32
C ASP A 64 -6.68 -8.57 19.63
N TYR A 65 -7.19 -9.71 19.15
CA TYR A 65 -8.42 -9.77 18.36
C TYR A 65 -9.64 -9.15 19.06
N GLY A 66 -9.71 -9.22 20.39
CA GLY A 66 -10.74 -8.57 21.19
C GLY A 66 -10.75 -7.04 21.10
N LEU A 67 -9.67 -6.43 20.59
CA LEU A 67 -9.54 -4.99 20.32
C LEU A 67 -9.73 -4.64 18.84
N LEU A 68 -10.00 -5.63 17.97
CA LEU A 68 -10.24 -5.39 16.56
C LEU A 68 -11.49 -4.51 16.37
N ASP A 69 -11.34 -3.40 15.67
CA ASP A 69 -12.44 -2.50 15.31
C ASP A 69 -12.92 -2.78 13.89
N GLU A 70 -12.02 -2.72 12.90
CA GLU A 70 -12.38 -2.90 11.49
C GLU A 70 -11.26 -3.53 10.67
N ILE A 71 -11.66 -4.31 9.65
CA ILE A 71 -10.78 -4.73 8.56
C ILE A 71 -11.33 -4.15 7.26
N ARG A 72 -10.51 -3.37 6.55
CA ARG A 72 -10.84 -2.79 5.26
C ARG A 72 -9.94 -3.36 4.18
N ILE A 73 -10.52 -3.75 3.05
CA ILE A 73 -9.77 -4.21 1.88
C ILE A 73 -9.94 -3.19 0.76
N SER A 74 -8.81 -2.74 0.21
CA SER A 74 -8.75 -1.75 -0.86
C SER A 74 -7.75 -2.14 -1.93
N VAL A 75 -7.93 -1.64 -3.14
CA VAL A 75 -7.10 -1.96 -4.30
C VAL A 75 -6.63 -0.70 -5.01
N LEU A 76 -5.37 -0.73 -5.45
CA LEU A 76 -4.80 0.21 -6.40
C LEU A 76 -4.58 -0.51 -7.73
N SER A 77 -5.39 -0.18 -8.73
CA SER A 77 -5.31 -0.82 -10.05
C SER A 77 -4.17 -0.25 -10.89
N ASN A 78 -3.52 -1.10 -11.69
CA ASN A 78 -2.45 -0.72 -12.62
C ASN A 78 -1.40 0.20 -11.97
N PRO A 79 -0.63 -0.30 -10.99
CA PRO A 79 0.29 0.52 -10.18
C PRO A 79 1.43 1.16 -10.96
N GLY A 80 1.58 0.86 -12.26
CA GLY A 80 2.72 1.30 -13.06
C GLY A 80 3.98 0.47 -12.80
N LEU A 81 3.80 -0.79 -12.41
CA LEU A 81 4.84 -1.79 -12.23
C LEU A 81 4.62 -2.90 -13.26
N GLU A 82 5.69 -3.30 -13.95
CA GLU A 82 5.63 -4.39 -14.93
C GLU A 82 5.16 -5.70 -14.27
N ASP A 83 4.33 -6.46 -14.96
CA ASP A 83 3.72 -7.71 -14.50
C ASP A 83 2.82 -7.64 -13.25
N ILE A 84 2.60 -6.46 -12.67
CA ILE A 84 1.66 -6.25 -11.57
C ILE A 84 0.36 -5.61 -12.08
N THR A 85 -0.74 -6.34 -11.89
CA THR A 85 -2.08 -5.90 -12.28
C THR A 85 -2.69 -4.92 -11.29
N GLU A 86 -2.48 -5.16 -9.99
CA GLU A 86 -3.01 -4.34 -8.91
C GLU A 86 -2.24 -4.57 -7.60
N ILE A 87 -2.40 -3.63 -6.67
CA ILE A 87 -1.95 -3.77 -5.28
C ILE A 87 -3.18 -3.93 -4.41
N LEU A 88 -3.22 -5.03 -3.66
CA LEU A 88 -4.18 -5.24 -2.59
C LEU A 88 -3.62 -4.66 -1.28
N LYS A 89 -4.38 -3.80 -0.62
CA LYS A 89 -4.09 -3.28 0.71
C LYS A 89 -5.16 -3.71 1.69
N ILE A 90 -4.75 -4.36 2.77
CA ILE A 90 -5.59 -4.79 3.87
C ILE A 90 -5.22 -3.95 5.08
N THR A 91 -6.18 -3.19 5.59
CA THR A 91 -6.00 -2.30 6.73
C THR A 91 -6.76 -2.87 7.91
N ILE A 92 -6.08 -3.12 9.02
CA ILE A 92 -6.62 -3.58 10.28
C ILE A 92 -6.53 -2.44 11.29
N GLU A 93 -7.67 -2.04 11.84
CA GLU A 93 -7.79 -0.97 12.82
C GLU A 93 -8.12 -1.56 14.20
N TYR A 94 -7.36 -1.16 15.22
CA TYR A 94 -7.55 -1.62 16.59
C TYR A 94 -8.02 -0.47 17.49
N ASN A 95 -9.06 -0.71 18.28
CA ASN A 95 -9.59 0.21 19.27
C ASN A 95 -8.84 0.04 20.61
N THR A 96 -7.62 0.57 20.67
CA THR A 96 -6.82 0.59 21.90
C THR A 96 -6.76 2.00 22.51
N CYS A 97 -6.08 2.17 23.65
CA CYS A 97 -5.92 3.50 24.27
C CYS A 97 -5.22 4.52 23.35
N CYS A 98 -4.45 4.02 22.38
CA CYS A 98 -3.90 4.76 21.25
C CYS A 98 -4.44 4.07 19.97
N ALA A 99 -4.96 4.81 19.00
CA ALA A 99 -5.38 4.14 17.75
C ALA A 99 -4.16 3.44 17.13
N SER A 100 -4.33 2.23 16.62
CA SER A 100 -3.28 1.49 15.94
C SER A 100 -3.84 0.95 14.63
N ILE A 101 -3.08 1.15 13.56
CA ILE A 101 -3.42 0.65 12.25
C ILE A 101 -2.28 -0.25 11.78
N GLU A 102 -2.64 -1.45 11.32
CA GLU A 102 -1.72 -2.37 10.65
C GLU A 102 -2.15 -2.53 9.19
N GLU A 103 -1.22 -2.34 8.25
CA GLU A 103 -1.45 -2.42 6.82
C GLU A 103 -0.61 -3.54 6.20
N PHE A 104 -1.27 -4.44 5.47
CA PHE A 104 -0.66 -5.50 4.69
C PHE A 104 -0.83 -5.21 3.20
N TYR A 105 0.22 -5.45 2.41
CA TYR A 105 0.23 -5.15 0.98
C TYR A 105 0.63 -6.38 0.18
N TYR A 106 -0.16 -6.70 -0.84
CA TYR A 106 0.09 -7.80 -1.77
C TYR A 106 0.04 -7.28 -3.21
N MET A 107 1.09 -7.55 -3.97
CA MET A 107 1.16 -7.24 -5.40
C MET A 107 0.61 -8.42 -6.18
N VAL A 108 -0.43 -8.18 -6.98
CA VAL A 108 -1.12 -9.21 -7.77
C VAL A 108 -0.51 -9.26 -9.16
N THR A 109 0.08 -10.39 -9.52
CA THR A 109 0.76 -10.55 -10.81
C THR A 109 -0.21 -10.88 -11.95
N ASN A 110 0.25 -10.79 -13.20
CA ASN A 110 -0.52 -11.14 -14.40
C ASN A 110 -1.03 -12.60 -14.41
N ASP A 111 -0.30 -13.53 -13.80
CA ASP A 111 -0.68 -14.93 -13.64
C ASP A 111 -1.51 -15.20 -12.37
N SER A 112 -1.99 -14.15 -11.70
CA SER A 112 -2.78 -14.21 -10.46
C SER A 112 -2.04 -14.80 -9.25
N SER A 113 -0.70 -14.75 -9.25
CA SER A 113 0.10 -14.97 -8.05
C SER A 113 0.20 -13.71 -7.20
N PHE A 114 0.72 -13.84 -5.98
CA PHE A 114 0.84 -12.72 -5.04
C PHE A 114 2.25 -12.61 -4.46
N ILE A 115 2.73 -11.36 -4.37
CA ILE A 115 4.00 -11.04 -3.74
C ILE A 115 3.71 -10.11 -2.56
N ALA A 116 4.04 -10.55 -1.34
CA ALA A 116 3.82 -9.77 -0.13
C ALA A 116 4.94 -8.73 0.07
N LEU A 117 4.56 -7.50 0.41
CA LEU A 117 5.49 -6.53 0.99
C LEU A 117 5.49 -6.67 2.52
N LEU A 118 6.52 -6.14 3.17
CA LEU A 118 6.55 -6.06 4.63
C LEU A 118 5.37 -5.22 5.13
N SER A 119 4.67 -5.71 6.15
CA SER A 119 3.56 -4.98 6.76
C SER A 119 4.04 -3.68 7.40
N VAL A 120 3.10 -2.77 7.59
CA VAL A 120 3.32 -1.46 8.22
C VAL A 120 2.41 -1.35 9.42
N LYS A 121 2.97 -0.93 10.56
CA LYS A 121 2.21 -0.61 11.76
C LYS A 121 2.40 0.86 12.12
N ASN A 122 1.30 1.59 12.28
CA ASN A 122 1.27 2.98 12.72
C ASN A 122 0.49 3.06 14.04
N GLU A 123 1.08 3.71 15.05
CA GLU A 123 0.47 3.90 16.37
C GLU A 123 0.29 5.40 16.63
N TYR A 124 -0.92 5.78 17.02
CA TYR A 124 -1.34 7.17 17.18
C TYR A 124 -1.54 7.48 18.66
N ALA A 125 -0.43 7.81 19.34
CA ALA A 125 -0.44 8.10 20.78
C ALA A 125 -0.35 9.61 21.08
N TYR A 126 0.58 10.33 20.43
CA TYR A 126 0.85 11.75 20.68
C TYR A 126 1.37 12.44 19.41
N GLU A 127 1.11 13.74 19.27
CA GLU A 127 1.58 14.55 18.13
C GLU A 127 3.12 14.75 18.12
N PRO A 128 3.76 14.92 16.95
CA PRO A 128 3.16 14.98 15.61
C PRO A 128 2.89 13.59 15.02
N ILE A 129 1.75 13.46 14.32
CA ILE A 129 1.36 12.24 13.62
C ILE A 129 2.28 12.07 12.41
N SER A 130 3.01 10.95 12.40
CA SER A 130 3.76 10.52 11.23
C SER A 130 3.41 9.08 10.93
N ASP A 131 3.08 8.83 9.66
CA ASP A 131 2.63 7.52 9.21
C ASP A 131 3.60 6.98 8.20
N ILE A 132 3.94 5.70 8.35
CA ILE A 132 4.65 4.97 7.33
C ILE A 132 3.62 4.48 6.31
N HIS A 133 3.93 4.62 5.02
CA HIS A 133 3.14 4.07 3.92
C HIS A 133 4.05 3.58 2.79
N TYR A 134 3.50 2.71 1.94
CA TYR A 134 4.05 2.51 0.59
C TYR A 134 3.41 3.50 -0.39
N ILE A 135 4.24 4.06 -1.27
CA ILE A 135 3.85 4.91 -2.39
C ILE A 135 4.24 4.18 -3.67
N PHE A 136 3.24 3.89 -4.51
CA PHE A 136 3.41 3.22 -5.80
C PHE A 136 3.56 4.23 -6.95
N PRO A 137 4.11 3.81 -8.11
CA PRO A 137 4.44 4.73 -9.20
C PRO A 137 3.30 5.62 -9.68
N ASN A 138 2.07 5.11 -9.71
CA ASN A 138 0.90 5.84 -10.19
C ASN A 138 0.22 6.72 -9.12
N GLN A 139 0.79 6.84 -7.92
CA GLN A 139 0.24 7.64 -6.82
C GLN A 139 0.93 9.01 -6.72
N PRO A 140 0.39 9.95 -5.93
CA PRO A 140 1.09 11.21 -5.66
C PRO A 140 2.48 10.92 -5.08
N PHE A 141 3.49 11.63 -5.55
CA PHE A 141 4.90 11.45 -5.16
C PHE A 141 5.50 10.07 -5.54
N GLY A 142 4.78 9.26 -6.32
CA GLY A 142 5.27 8.03 -6.91
C GLY A 142 6.40 8.27 -7.91
N LYS A 143 7.24 7.26 -8.08
CA LYS A 143 8.32 7.26 -9.07
C LYS A 143 8.18 6.04 -9.96
N GLU A 144 8.30 6.24 -11.28
CA GLU A 144 8.22 5.17 -12.28
C GLU A 144 9.15 3.99 -11.93
N GLY A 145 8.63 2.77 -12.06
CA GLY A 145 9.36 1.53 -11.78
C GLY A 145 9.84 1.35 -10.34
N THR A 146 9.35 2.16 -9.39
CA THR A 146 9.85 2.17 -8.01
C THR A 146 8.71 2.10 -7.00
N ILE A 147 8.86 1.25 -5.98
CA ILE A 147 8.02 1.25 -4.79
C ILE A 147 8.76 1.99 -3.68
N LEU A 148 8.18 3.05 -3.14
CA LEU A 148 8.77 3.81 -2.04
C LEU A 148 8.09 3.42 -0.73
N ARG A 149 8.87 3.11 0.31
CA ARG A 149 8.38 3.08 1.69
C ARG A 149 8.79 4.39 2.35
N ALA A 150 7.83 5.20 2.76
CA ALA A 150 8.10 6.55 3.25
C ALA A 150 7.36 6.84 4.56
N ALA A 151 7.95 7.68 5.39
CA ALA A 151 7.28 8.32 6.52
C ALA A 151 6.72 9.66 6.06
N LEU A 152 5.41 9.83 6.16
CA LEU A 152 4.70 11.07 5.87
C LEU A 152 4.49 11.80 7.18
N GLN A 153 4.80 13.09 7.20
CA GLN A 153 4.46 13.99 8.30
C GLN A 153 3.31 14.89 7.87
N TYR A 154 2.33 15.06 8.75
CA TYR A 154 1.15 15.87 8.46
C TYR A 154 1.19 17.22 9.19
N THR A 155 0.48 18.20 8.65
CA THR A 155 0.10 19.41 9.36
C THR A 155 -1.06 19.13 10.31
N GLU A 156 -1.38 20.08 11.20
CA GLU A 156 -2.57 20.03 12.07
C GLU A 156 -3.90 19.91 11.28
N THR A 157 -3.89 20.29 9.98
CA THR A 157 -5.04 20.15 9.08
C THR A 157 -4.99 18.89 8.21
N TYR A 158 -4.18 17.90 8.58
CA TYR A 158 -4.02 16.61 7.88
C TYR A 158 -3.56 16.72 6.43
N THR A 159 -2.80 17.77 6.09
CA THR A 159 -2.12 17.87 4.78
C THR A 159 -0.69 17.39 4.92
N ILE A 160 -0.17 16.71 3.89
CA ILE A 160 1.23 16.24 3.88
C ILE A 160 2.14 17.47 3.93
N LYS A 161 2.96 17.53 4.99
CA LYS A 161 3.98 18.57 5.23
C LYS A 161 5.33 18.15 4.70
N ASP A 162 5.71 16.90 4.92
CA ASP A 162 7.02 16.34 4.56
C ASP A 162 6.91 14.85 4.25
N ILE A 163 7.79 14.36 3.37
CA ILE A 163 7.89 12.95 2.99
C ILE A 163 9.34 12.52 3.12
N LYS A 164 9.62 11.63 4.07
CA LYS A 164 10.93 11.01 4.24
C LYS A 164 10.91 9.60 3.66
N VAL A 165 11.59 9.39 2.53
CA VAL A 165 11.81 8.06 1.97
C VAL A 165 12.67 7.25 2.94
N LEU A 166 12.14 6.12 3.42
CA LEU A 166 12.83 5.18 4.29
C LEU A 166 13.50 4.08 3.47
N ARG A 167 12.85 3.65 2.40
CA ARG A 167 13.36 2.64 1.46
C ARG A 167 12.83 2.90 0.06
N SER A 168 13.68 2.67 -0.93
CA SER A 168 13.32 2.65 -2.35
C SER A 168 13.55 1.23 -2.87
N ILE A 169 12.57 0.67 -3.57
CA ILE A 169 12.65 -0.68 -4.16
C ILE A 169 12.50 -0.49 -5.66
N ALA A 170 13.57 -0.73 -6.41
CA ALA A 170 13.50 -0.78 -7.87
C ALA A 170 12.81 -2.08 -8.26
N TRP A 171 11.75 -1.98 -9.05
CA TRP A 171 10.96 -3.14 -9.47
C TRP A 171 11.56 -3.74 -10.75
N ASN A 172 11.71 -5.07 -10.78
CA ASN A 172 12.39 -5.82 -11.83
C ASN A 172 13.87 -5.42 -12.05
N ASP A 173 14.51 -4.81 -11.05
CA ASP A 173 15.97 -4.74 -10.99
C ASP A 173 16.50 -6.09 -10.48
N ASP A 174 17.62 -6.57 -11.02
CA ASP A 174 18.18 -7.89 -10.71
C ASP A 174 18.59 -8.03 -9.22
N ASP A 175 18.62 -6.92 -8.48
CA ASP A 175 18.88 -6.81 -7.04
C ASP A 175 17.58 -6.55 -6.24
N PHE A 176 16.74 -7.58 -6.08
CA PHE A 176 15.67 -7.57 -5.06
C PHE A 176 16.21 -7.86 -3.64
N ASP A 177 17.51 -7.65 -3.40
CA ASP A 177 18.17 -7.89 -2.13
C ASP A 177 18.47 -6.58 -1.38
N ALA A 178 17.86 -6.49 -0.20
CA ALA A 178 18.21 -5.74 1.01
C ALA A 178 18.93 -4.35 0.94
N GLU A 179 18.25 -3.40 1.59
CA GLU A 179 18.83 -2.26 2.33
C GLU A 179 19.73 -1.27 1.59
N ASP A 180 19.11 -0.30 0.91
CA ASP A 180 19.68 1.05 0.82
C ASP A 180 18.63 2.10 1.20
N ALA A 181 18.79 2.68 2.39
CA ALA A 181 18.06 3.86 2.81
C ALA A 181 18.62 5.07 2.06
N ILE A 182 18.00 5.43 0.94
CA ILE A 182 18.37 6.64 0.20
C ILE A 182 17.64 7.84 0.86
N THR A 183 18.36 8.62 1.65
CA THR A 183 17.93 9.97 2.05
C THR A 183 17.83 10.84 0.79
N ALA A 184 16.62 11.12 0.33
CA ALA A 184 16.39 12.17 -0.66
C ALA A 184 16.58 13.53 0.01
N ILE A 185 17.46 14.34 -0.57
CA ILE A 185 17.69 15.75 -0.22
C ILE A 185 16.58 16.56 -0.90
N ASN A 186 15.84 17.34 -0.11
CA ASN A 186 14.79 18.25 -0.58
C ASN A 186 15.35 19.30 -1.55
N TYR A 187 14.61 19.58 -2.64
CA TYR A 187 14.71 20.81 -3.43
C TYR A 187 13.67 21.83 -2.96
#